data_AF-A0A2J7QKI6-F1
#
_entry.id   AF-A0A2J7QKI6-F1
#
_cell.length_a   1.000
_cell.length_b   1.000
_cell.length_c   1.000
_cell.angle_alpha   90.00
_cell.angle_beta   90.00
_cell.angle_gamma   90.00
#
_symmetry.space_group_name_H-M   'P 1'
#
loop_
_entity.id
_entity.type
_entity.pdbx_description
1 polymer ?
#
loop_
_entity_poly.entity_id
_entity_poly.type
_entity_poly.pdbx_seq_one_letter_code
_entity_poly.pdbx_strand_id
1 'polypeptide(L)'
;MVFLSNINNLAWNLQKYLQVLEYTDEGVVKQMIGNTQVLTDEARLKATTGLKIDSTGIKCEVLYPAQVTDFDKIPLQYLGFCAWSLVEGLGALIPGNPNMGVCQWKGNYYAFSSPVTAAEFGQDPDKYVMSLLNLMKKKPELINLLQLQEQVAAGCVTAELPIKKPEPIIKRNSEIQTEVHPTPSHIDPTYRWNEWDLKRDAIKLANILKCKTKSVQTEPSYQKMTIGLQAKPSKSQEVQTIQDRKFNIPELQMFI
;
A
#
# COMPACT_ATOMS: atom_id res chain seq x y z
N MET A 1 9.85 -22.76 -14.89
CA MET A 1 10.65 -21.65 -15.46
C MET A 1 10.48 -20.31 -14.70
N VAL A 2 9.30 -20.02 -14.13
CA VAL A 2 9.03 -18.77 -13.39
C VAL A 2 9.80 -18.65 -12.06
N PHE A 3 9.94 -19.75 -11.31
CA PHE A 3 10.68 -19.74 -10.03
C PHE A 3 12.16 -19.38 -10.17
N LEU A 4 12.83 -19.91 -11.20
CA LEU A 4 14.24 -19.61 -11.47
C LEU A 4 14.43 -18.13 -11.83
N SER A 5 13.50 -17.58 -12.61
CA SER A 5 13.47 -16.15 -12.94
C SER A 5 13.28 -15.27 -11.69
N ASN A 6 12.41 -15.68 -10.76
CA ASN A 6 12.17 -14.94 -9.52
C ASN A 6 13.40 -14.99 -8.58
N ILE A 7 14.02 -16.16 -8.42
CA ILE A 7 15.25 -16.31 -7.62
C ILE A 7 16.38 -15.48 -8.23
N ASN A 8 16.51 -15.50 -9.56
CA ASN A 8 17.56 -14.74 -10.25
C ASN A 8 17.32 -13.22 -10.14
N ASN A 9 16.06 -12.78 -10.16
CA ASN A 9 15.70 -11.39 -9.87
C ASN A 9 16.02 -10.99 -8.43
N LEU A 10 15.75 -11.87 -7.46
CA LEU A 10 16.02 -11.61 -6.05
C LEU A 10 17.54 -11.53 -5.81
N ALA A 11 18.32 -12.44 -6.40
CA ALA A 11 19.78 -12.41 -6.37
C ALA A 11 20.34 -11.12 -6.98
N TRP A 12 19.85 -10.70 -8.15
CA TRP A 12 20.26 -9.44 -8.79
C TRP A 12 19.93 -8.19 -7.95
N ASN A 13 18.77 -8.17 -7.30
CA ASN A 13 18.40 -7.08 -6.42
C ASN A 13 19.29 -7.03 -5.18
N LEU A 14 19.53 -8.18 -4.53
CA LEU A 14 20.46 -8.26 -3.40
C LEU A 14 21.88 -7.82 -3.79
N GLN A 15 22.35 -8.18 -4.97
CA GLN A 15 23.66 -7.76 -5.47
C GLN A 15 23.76 -6.23 -5.64
N LYS A 16 22.70 -5.57 -6.12
CA LYS A 16 22.65 -4.10 -6.19
C LYS A 16 22.68 -3.46 -4.80
N TYR A 17 21.99 -4.03 -3.82
CA TYR A 17 22.04 -3.53 -2.45
C TYR A 17 23.41 -3.76 -1.79
N LEU A 18 24.08 -4.88 -2.10
CA LEU A 18 25.44 -5.15 -1.64
C LEU A 18 26.45 -4.13 -2.19
N GLN A 19 26.33 -3.73 -3.46
CA GLN A 19 27.16 -2.66 -4.03
C GLN A 19 26.98 -1.32 -3.31
N VAL A 20 25.79 -1.04 -2.77
CA VAL A 20 25.55 0.15 -1.93
C VAL A 20 26.21 -0.01 -0.56
N LEU A 21 26.26 -1.24 -0.01
CA LEU A 21 26.90 -1.54 1.27
C LEU A 21 28.43 -1.56 1.19
N GLU A 22 29.02 -1.80 0.01
CA GLU A 22 30.48 -1.66 -0.21
C GLU A 22 30.99 -0.22 0.02
N TYR A 23 30.10 0.79 0.01
CA TYR A 23 30.43 2.17 0.39
C TYR A 23 30.40 2.43 1.90
N THR A 24 30.06 1.43 2.71
CA THR A 24 30.09 1.56 4.16
C THR A 24 31.53 1.33 4.62
N ASP A 25 32.23 2.40 4.98
CA ASP A 25 33.59 2.31 5.49
C ASP A 25 33.61 1.48 6.79
N GLU A 26 34.26 0.31 6.74
CA GLU A 26 34.43 -0.56 7.90
C GLU A 26 35.07 0.19 9.08
N GLY A 27 35.91 1.20 8.82
CA GLY A 27 36.52 2.04 9.83
C GLY A 27 35.47 2.83 10.63
N VAL A 28 34.49 3.40 9.93
CA VAL A 28 33.37 4.12 10.56
C VAL A 28 32.48 3.16 11.36
N VAL A 29 32.17 1.99 10.80
CA VAL A 29 31.37 0.97 11.50
C VAL A 29 32.09 0.49 12.77
N LYS A 30 33.40 0.25 12.71
CA LYS A 30 34.22 -0.12 13.88
C LYS A 30 34.29 1.01 14.91
N GLN A 31 34.36 2.27 14.49
CA GLN A 31 34.29 3.41 15.41
C GLN A 31 32.92 3.54 16.09
N MET A 32 31.81 3.27 15.37
CA MET A 32 30.46 3.30 15.96
C MET A 32 30.22 2.16 16.94
N ILE A 33 30.77 0.97 16.67
CA ILE A 33 30.69 -0.19 17.56
C ILE A 33 31.63 -0.04 18.77
N GLY A 34 32.69 0.76 18.64
CA GLY A 34 33.68 0.98 19.69
C GLY A 34 34.44 -0.31 20.04
N ASN A 35 34.63 -0.57 21.34
CA ASN A 35 35.32 -1.77 21.83
C ASN A 35 34.40 -2.98 22.04
N THR A 36 33.14 -2.90 21.62
CA THR A 36 32.16 -3.95 21.89
C THR A 36 32.31 -5.08 20.87
N GLN A 37 32.50 -6.31 21.35
CA GLN A 37 32.58 -7.48 20.48
C GLN A 37 31.18 -7.83 19.94
N VAL A 38 31.00 -7.78 18.62
CA VAL A 38 29.78 -8.27 17.97
C VAL A 38 29.80 -9.80 18.01
N LEU A 39 28.88 -10.39 18.78
CA LEU A 39 28.76 -11.83 18.92
C LEU A 39 28.00 -12.42 17.72
N THR A 40 28.51 -13.52 17.18
CA THR A 40 27.77 -14.33 16.20
C THR A 40 26.59 -15.04 16.87
N ASP A 41 25.57 -15.39 16.10
CA ASP A 41 24.38 -16.08 16.64
C ASP A 41 24.74 -17.40 17.34
N GLU A 42 25.71 -18.14 16.82
CA GLU A 42 26.24 -19.35 17.46
C GLU A 42 26.87 -19.05 18.83
N ALA A 43 27.66 -17.98 18.92
CA ALA A 43 28.28 -17.58 20.18
C ALA A 43 27.23 -17.15 21.21
N ARG A 44 26.16 -16.49 20.76
CA ARG A 44 25.04 -16.06 21.62
C ARG A 44 24.26 -17.24 22.17
N LEU A 45 23.98 -18.25 21.33
CA LEU A 45 23.31 -19.48 21.76
C LEU A 45 24.18 -20.27 22.75
N LYS A 46 25.49 -20.37 22.50
CA LYS A 46 26.44 -20.99 23.44
C LYS A 46 26.46 -20.27 24.78
N ALA A 47 26.45 -18.93 24.79
CA ALA A 47 26.44 -18.13 26.02
C ALA A 47 25.16 -18.32 26.85
N THR A 48 24.04 -18.65 26.22
CA THR A 48 22.77 -18.92 26.91
C THR A 48 22.57 -20.39 27.29
N THR A 49 23.46 -21.28 26.85
CA THR A 49 23.33 -22.71 27.12
C THR A 49 23.55 -22.96 28.62
N GLY A 50 22.53 -23.46 29.31
CA GLY A 50 22.55 -23.73 30.76
C GLY A 50 21.82 -22.70 31.62
N LEU A 51 21.42 -21.55 31.05
CA LEU A 51 20.50 -20.63 31.73
C LEU A 51 19.07 -21.15 31.63
N LYS A 52 18.27 -20.92 32.68
CA LYS A 52 16.84 -21.26 32.71
C LYS A 52 16.04 -19.99 32.95
N ILE A 53 14.88 -19.90 32.31
CA ILE A 53 13.92 -18.82 32.57
C ILE A 53 13.34 -19.05 33.97
N ASP A 54 13.27 -18.03 34.81
CA ASP A 54 12.63 -18.14 36.12
C ASP A 54 11.11 -18.06 35.97
N SER A 55 10.37 -19.02 36.53
CA SER A 55 8.91 -19.07 36.45
C SER A 55 8.21 -18.20 37.50
N THR A 56 8.96 -17.58 38.41
CA THR A 56 8.40 -16.79 39.52
C THR A 56 8.00 -15.39 39.07
N GLY A 57 6.70 -15.07 39.17
CA GLY A 57 6.17 -13.72 38.91
C GLY A 57 5.79 -13.43 37.45
N ILE A 58 5.75 -14.46 36.59
CA ILE A 58 5.37 -14.36 35.19
C ILE A 58 3.92 -14.82 35.01
N LYS A 59 3.13 -14.11 34.18
CA LYS A 59 1.76 -14.52 33.82
C LYS A 59 1.71 -15.69 32.83
N CYS A 60 2.82 -15.95 32.13
CA CYS A 60 2.95 -17.03 31.17
C CYS A 60 3.39 -18.33 31.85
N GLU A 61 2.96 -19.47 31.31
CA GLU A 61 3.46 -20.76 31.75
C GLU A 61 4.80 -21.05 31.06
N VAL A 62 5.82 -21.49 31.81
CA VAL A 62 7.15 -21.77 31.25
C VAL A 62 7.33 -23.28 31.15
N LEU A 63 7.50 -23.78 29.92
CA LEU A 63 7.75 -25.19 29.64
C LEU A 63 9.24 -25.41 29.42
N TYR A 64 9.81 -26.40 30.11
CA TYR A 64 11.20 -26.80 29.91
C TYR A 64 11.29 -28.09 29.09
N PRO A 65 12.40 -28.30 28.34
CA PRO A 65 12.62 -29.53 27.58
C PRO A 65 12.53 -30.82 28.43
N ALA A 66 12.87 -30.74 29.72
CA ALA A 66 12.82 -31.88 30.63
C ALA A 66 11.41 -32.35 31.00
N GLN A 67 10.37 -31.54 30.74
CA GLN A 67 9.00 -31.80 31.18
C GLN A 67 8.11 -32.37 30.06
N VAL A 68 8.52 -32.25 28.78
CA VAL A 68 7.69 -32.58 27.62
C VAL A 68 8.40 -33.61 26.75
N THR A 69 7.72 -34.73 26.43
CA THR A 69 8.30 -35.84 25.65
C THR A 69 8.56 -35.51 24.17
N ASP A 70 7.87 -34.52 23.62
CA ASP A 70 7.98 -34.07 22.22
C ASP A 70 8.31 -32.57 22.11
N PHE A 71 9.26 -32.09 22.93
CA PHE A 71 9.62 -30.66 22.98
C PHE A 71 10.09 -30.09 21.63
N ASP A 72 10.83 -30.88 20.83
CA ASP A 72 11.36 -30.45 19.53
C ASP A 72 10.27 -30.22 18.46
N LYS A 73 9.07 -30.75 18.68
CA LYS A 73 7.93 -30.60 17.74
C LYS A 73 7.01 -29.44 18.10
N ILE A 74 7.30 -28.71 19.19
CA ILE A 74 6.47 -27.59 19.61
C ILE A 74 6.57 -26.48 18.54
N PRO A 75 5.45 -26.01 17.96
CA PRO A 75 5.48 -24.95 16.98
C PRO A 75 5.85 -23.62 17.67
N LEU A 76 7.11 -23.22 17.52
CA LEU A 76 7.58 -21.94 18.04
C LEU A 76 7.04 -20.79 17.20
N GLN A 77 6.44 -19.83 17.88
CA GLN A 77 5.98 -18.59 17.29
C GLN A 77 7.18 -17.78 16.78
N TYR A 78 6.95 -17.02 15.70
CA TYR A 78 7.97 -16.20 15.04
C TYR A 78 9.21 -17.00 14.61
N LEU A 79 9.02 -18.26 14.21
CA LEU A 79 10.10 -19.15 13.76
C LEU A 79 11.23 -19.34 14.79
N GLY A 80 10.94 -19.17 16.08
CA GLY A 80 11.92 -19.32 17.16
C GLY A 80 12.79 -18.09 17.43
N PHE A 81 12.49 -16.94 16.82
CA PHE A 81 13.12 -15.67 17.19
C PHE A 81 12.60 -15.15 18.54
N CYS A 82 13.43 -14.36 19.22
CA CYS A 82 13.11 -13.76 20.50
C CYS A 82 11.96 -12.76 20.38
N ALA A 83 10.82 -13.06 20.99
CA ALA A 83 9.61 -12.24 20.92
C ALA A 83 9.82 -10.82 21.48
N TRP A 84 10.60 -10.69 22.56
CA TRP A 84 10.92 -9.40 23.17
C TRP A 84 11.82 -8.55 22.27
N SER A 85 12.90 -9.14 21.73
CA SER A 85 13.85 -8.44 20.86
C SER A 85 13.23 -7.97 19.55
N LEU A 86 12.27 -8.74 19.02
CA LEU A 86 11.48 -8.35 17.86
C LEU A 86 10.74 -7.02 18.09
N VAL A 87 10.18 -6.81 19.28
CA VAL A 87 9.39 -5.61 19.60
C VAL A 87 10.30 -4.44 19.98
N GLU A 88 11.17 -4.61 20.97
CA GLU A 88 12.03 -3.54 21.49
C GLU A 88 13.12 -3.14 20.48
N GLY A 89 13.64 -4.11 19.73
CA GLY A 89 14.60 -3.89 18.65
C GLY A 89 13.96 -3.44 17.33
N LEU A 90 12.68 -3.06 17.32
CA LEU A 90 11.94 -2.58 16.14
C LEU A 90 12.07 -3.51 14.90
N GLY A 91 12.03 -4.82 15.12
CA GLY A 91 12.20 -5.85 14.10
C GLY A 91 13.57 -6.55 14.13
N ALA A 92 14.31 -6.45 15.23
CA ALA A 92 15.57 -7.16 15.39
C ALA A 92 15.35 -8.68 15.47
N LEU A 93 15.90 -9.41 14.49
CA LEU A 93 15.80 -10.86 14.39
C LEU A 93 16.92 -11.50 15.18
N ILE A 94 16.65 -11.68 16.47
CA ILE A 94 17.56 -12.32 17.41
C ILE A 94 17.09 -13.75 17.65
N PRO A 95 17.89 -14.80 17.39
CA PRO A 95 17.49 -16.17 17.68
C PRO A 95 17.25 -16.36 19.18
N GLY A 96 16.11 -16.97 19.52
CA GLY A 96 15.83 -17.44 20.88
C GLY A 96 16.45 -18.81 21.11
N ASN A 97 16.70 -19.15 22.37
CA ASN A 97 17.21 -20.47 22.76
C ASN A 97 16.11 -21.27 23.48
N PRO A 98 15.45 -22.23 22.80
CA PRO A 98 14.39 -23.04 23.39
C PRO A 98 14.85 -23.89 24.58
N ASN A 99 16.14 -24.23 24.66
CA ASN A 99 16.69 -25.06 25.75
C ASN A 99 16.58 -24.39 27.12
N MET A 100 16.46 -23.06 27.15
CA MET A 100 16.28 -22.29 28.39
C MET A 100 14.87 -22.38 28.97
N GLY A 101 13.94 -22.91 28.17
CA GLY A 101 12.51 -22.87 28.42
C GLY A 101 11.79 -22.03 27.37
N VAL A 102 10.52 -22.34 27.15
CA VAL A 102 9.64 -21.68 26.20
C VAL A 102 8.42 -21.18 26.97
N CYS A 103 8.06 -19.91 26.78
CA CYS A 103 6.88 -19.35 27.43
C CYS A 103 5.64 -19.64 26.59
N GLN A 104 4.65 -20.27 27.22
CA GLN A 104 3.32 -20.50 26.65
C GLN A 104 2.38 -19.36 27.06
N TRP A 105 1.76 -18.73 26.07
CA TRP A 105 0.75 -17.70 26.26
C TRP A 105 -0.36 -17.83 25.22
N LYS A 106 -1.62 -17.93 25.68
CA LYS A 106 -2.82 -18.08 24.82
C LYS A 106 -2.70 -19.17 23.74
N GLY A 107 -2.05 -20.29 24.07
CA GLY A 107 -1.86 -21.42 23.16
C GLY A 107 -0.69 -21.28 22.18
N ASN A 108 0.04 -20.17 22.20
CA ASN A 108 1.25 -19.97 21.41
C ASN A 108 2.51 -20.12 22.28
N TYR A 109 3.61 -20.54 21.65
CA TYR A 109 4.88 -20.83 22.30
C TYR A 109 5.96 -19.85 21.86
N TYR A 110 6.57 -19.13 22.80
CA TYR A 110 7.53 -18.06 22.52
C TYR A 110 8.92 -18.41 23.05
N ALA A 111 9.94 -18.22 22.19
CA ALA A 111 11.35 -18.36 22.55
C ALA A 111 11.98 -17.00 22.90
N PHE A 112 13.07 -17.01 23.68
CA PHE A 112 13.75 -15.81 24.16
C PHE A 112 15.27 -15.93 24.08
N SER A 113 15.96 -14.79 24.00
CA SER A 113 17.42 -14.72 23.94
C SER A 113 18.11 -14.66 25.30
N SER A 114 17.38 -14.38 26.37
CA SER A 114 17.90 -14.22 27.73
C SER A 114 16.78 -14.46 28.76
N PRO A 115 17.08 -14.98 29.96
CA PRO A 115 16.05 -15.17 30.98
C PRO A 115 15.41 -13.83 31.40
N VAL A 116 16.18 -12.73 31.35
CA VAL A 116 15.68 -11.39 31.65
C VAL A 116 14.61 -10.96 30.64
N THR A 117 14.86 -11.18 29.34
CA THR A 117 13.89 -10.83 28.29
C THR A 117 12.60 -11.65 28.38
N ALA A 118 12.71 -12.90 28.85
CA ALA A 118 11.55 -13.75 29.10
C ALA A 118 10.76 -13.26 30.33
N ALA A 119 11.44 -12.82 31.38
CA ALA A 119 10.80 -12.25 32.57
C ALA A 119 10.05 -10.95 32.24
N GLU A 120 10.64 -10.05 31.45
CA GLU A 120 9.98 -8.81 31.01
C GLU A 120 8.76 -9.08 30.14
N PHE A 121 8.87 -9.99 29.16
CA PHE A 121 7.73 -10.44 28.38
C PHE A 121 6.64 -11.05 29.27
N GLY A 122 7.06 -11.80 30.28
CA GLY A 122 6.19 -12.46 31.24
C GLY A 122 5.32 -11.54 32.10
N GLN A 123 5.72 -10.27 32.29
CA GLN A 123 4.94 -9.30 33.04
C GLN A 123 3.66 -8.87 32.31
N ASP A 124 3.78 -8.65 30.99
CA ASP A 124 2.67 -8.23 30.14
C ASP A 124 2.81 -8.73 28.69
N PRO A 125 2.54 -10.02 28.45
CA PRO A 125 2.70 -10.64 27.13
C PRO A 125 1.75 -10.05 26.08
N ASP A 126 0.54 -9.62 26.48
CA ASP A 126 -0.44 -9.03 25.56
C ASP A 126 0.05 -7.70 24.98
N LYS A 127 0.72 -6.88 25.79
CA LYS A 127 1.36 -5.64 25.31
C LYS A 127 2.37 -5.93 24.21
N TYR A 128 3.22 -6.94 24.37
CA TYR A 128 4.25 -7.27 23.37
C TYR A 128 3.62 -7.82 22.09
N VAL A 129 2.60 -8.69 22.19
CA VAL A 129 1.88 -9.20 21.01
C VAL A 129 1.21 -8.06 20.24
N MET A 130 0.51 -7.16 20.93
CA MET A 130 -0.11 -5.98 20.29
C MET A 130 0.92 -5.02 19.70
N SER A 131 2.05 -4.83 20.38
CA SER A 131 3.13 -3.99 19.87
C SER A 131 3.75 -4.56 18.60
N LEU A 132 3.88 -5.89 18.52
CA LEU A 132 4.33 -6.55 17.31
C LEU A 132 3.34 -6.38 16.15
N LEU A 133 2.03 -6.47 16.41
CA LEU A 133 1.01 -6.17 15.40
C LEU A 133 1.16 -4.74 14.85
N ASN A 134 1.42 -3.76 15.72
CA ASN A 134 1.69 -2.39 15.30
C ASN A 134 3.01 -2.26 14.53
N LEU A 135 4.04 -3.02 14.90
CA LEU A 135 5.31 -3.09 14.17
C LEU A 135 5.10 -3.65 12.75
N MET A 136 4.33 -4.72 12.61
CA MET A 136 4.01 -5.32 11.31
C MET A 136 3.22 -4.37 10.40
N LYS A 137 2.36 -3.52 10.96
CA LYS A 137 1.68 -2.46 10.18
C LYS A 137 2.67 -1.45 9.60
N LYS A 138 3.75 -1.14 10.33
CA LYS A 138 4.81 -0.23 9.87
C LYS A 138 5.80 -0.91 8.91
N LYS A 139 6.05 -2.21 9.13
CA LYS A 139 7.04 -3.04 8.43
C LYS A 139 6.39 -4.34 7.93
N PRO A 140 5.62 -4.29 6.82
CA PRO A 140 4.90 -5.45 6.30
C PRO A 140 5.83 -6.59 5.84
N GLU A 141 7.11 -6.31 5.58
CA GLU A 141 8.14 -7.31 5.27
C GLU A 141 8.28 -8.38 6.36
N LEU A 142 8.03 -8.03 7.62
CA LEU A 142 8.09 -8.96 8.75
C LEU A 142 7.00 -10.04 8.68
N ILE A 143 5.85 -9.75 8.05
CA ILE A 143 4.75 -10.71 7.90
C ILE A 143 5.22 -11.88 7.04
N ASN A 144 5.90 -11.59 5.93
CA ASN A 144 6.40 -12.62 5.03
C ASN A 144 7.61 -13.35 5.63
N LEU A 145 8.49 -12.62 6.31
CA LEU A 145 9.70 -13.19 6.92
C LEU A 145 9.39 -14.14 8.07
N LEU A 146 8.44 -13.79 8.94
CA LEU A 146 8.05 -14.58 10.11
C LEU A 146 6.90 -15.56 9.82
N GLN A 147 6.44 -15.65 8.57
CA GLN A 147 5.34 -16.51 8.13
C GLN A 147 4.04 -16.28 8.93
N LEU A 148 3.69 -15.02 9.17
CA LEU A 148 2.52 -14.63 9.99
C LEU A 148 1.26 -14.36 9.16
N GLN A 149 1.21 -14.82 7.91
CA GLN A 149 0.11 -14.53 6.98
C GLN A 149 -1.23 -15.02 7.52
N GLU A 150 -1.27 -16.23 8.11
CA GLU A 150 -2.50 -16.81 8.65
C GLU A 150 -2.99 -16.07 9.91
N GLN A 151 -2.07 -15.67 10.79
CA GLN A 151 -2.40 -14.93 12.01
C GLN A 151 -2.88 -13.51 11.69
N VAL A 152 -2.27 -12.86 10.70
CA VAL A 152 -2.73 -11.56 10.20
C VAL A 152 -4.09 -11.73 9.52
N ALA A 153 -4.30 -12.77 8.72
CA ALA A 153 -5.60 -13.03 8.08
C ALA A 153 -6.71 -13.26 9.13
N ALA A 154 -6.43 -14.02 10.18
CA ALA A 154 -7.37 -14.26 11.28
C ALA A 154 -7.64 -12.99 12.11
N GLY A 155 -6.61 -12.20 12.43
CA GLY A 155 -6.74 -10.95 13.20
C GLY A 155 -7.27 -9.75 12.42
N CYS A 156 -7.16 -9.76 11.08
CA CYS A 156 -7.65 -8.70 10.20
C CYS A 156 -9.18 -8.73 10.05
N VAL A 157 -9.87 -9.80 10.47
CA VAL A 157 -11.34 -9.86 10.46
C VAL A 157 -11.96 -8.88 11.49
N THR A 158 -11.21 -8.50 12.52
CA THR A 158 -11.73 -7.67 13.63
C THR A 158 -11.27 -6.21 13.65
N ALA A 159 -10.25 -5.85 12.86
CA ALA A 159 -9.76 -4.48 12.81
C ALA A 159 -9.76 -4.01 11.36
N GLU A 160 -10.60 -3.02 11.07
CA GLU A 160 -10.57 -2.22 9.85
C GLU A 160 -9.15 -1.68 9.64
N LEU A 161 -8.30 -2.46 8.95
CA LEU A 161 -7.03 -1.96 8.47
C LEU A 161 -7.36 -1.00 7.33
N PRO A 162 -6.96 0.28 7.37
CA PRO A 162 -7.03 1.18 6.23
C PRO A 162 -5.91 0.83 5.22
N ILE A 163 -5.52 -0.44 5.14
CA ILE A 163 -4.72 -0.95 4.06
C ILE A 163 -5.75 -1.26 2.98
N LYS A 164 -6.01 -0.27 2.11
CA LYS A 164 -6.49 -0.59 0.76
C LYS A 164 -5.54 -1.67 0.26
N LYS A 165 -6.00 -2.93 0.20
CA LYS A 165 -5.27 -3.99 -0.51
C LYS A 165 -4.86 -3.35 -1.83
N PRO A 166 -3.56 -3.18 -2.13
CA PRO A 166 -3.18 -2.74 -3.46
C PRO A 166 -3.77 -3.80 -4.37
N GLU A 167 -4.81 -3.40 -5.12
CA GLU A 167 -5.45 -4.30 -6.06
C GLU A 167 -4.33 -4.86 -6.93
N PRO A 168 -4.26 -6.19 -7.09
CA PRO A 168 -3.20 -6.78 -7.91
C PRO A 168 -3.24 -6.06 -9.25
N ILE A 169 -2.10 -5.56 -9.72
CA ILE A 169 -2.03 -4.91 -11.03
C ILE A 169 -2.24 -6.03 -12.06
N ILE A 170 -3.50 -6.23 -12.44
CA ILE A 170 -3.89 -7.21 -13.45
C ILE A 170 -3.48 -6.60 -14.79
N LYS A 171 -2.28 -6.95 -15.26
CA LYS A 171 -1.85 -6.64 -16.62
C LYS A 171 -2.64 -7.53 -17.58
N ARG A 172 -3.60 -6.94 -18.30
CA ARG A 172 -4.30 -7.58 -19.41
C ARG A 172 -3.73 -7.07 -20.72
N ASN A 173 -3.44 -7.97 -21.65
CA ASN A 173 -3.20 -7.58 -23.03
C ASN A 173 -4.56 -7.22 -23.64
N SER A 174 -4.73 -5.97 -24.03
CA SER A 174 -5.86 -5.52 -24.83
C SER A 174 -5.39 -5.21 -26.24
N GLU A 175 -5.88 -5.97 -27.20
CA GLU A 175 -5.74 -5.64 -28.61
C GLU A 175 -6.98 -4.85 -29.02
N ILE A 176 -6.78 -3.63 -29.51
CA ILE A 176 -7.84 -2.79 -30.06
C ILE A 176 -7.66 -2.81 -31.56
N GLN A 177 -8.65 -3.34 -32.28
CA GLN A 177 -8.69 -3.28 -33.73
C GLN A 177 -8.90 -1.81 -34.13
N THR A 178 -7.90 -1.20 -34.75
CA THR A 178 -8.03 0.14 -35.33
C THR A 178 -9.04 0.09 -36.46
N GLU A 179 -9.98 1.03 -36.45
CA GLU A 179 -10.96 1.19 -37.51
C GLU A 179 -10.23 1.43 -38.85
N VAL A 180 -10.59 0.69 -39.89
CA VAL A 180 -9.91 0.75 -41.20
C VAL A 180 -10.11 2.11 -41.88
N HIS A 181 -11.23 2.79 -41.56
CA HIS A 181 -11.57 4.11 -42.08
C HIS A 181 -12.22 4.96 -40.96
N PRO A 182 -11.43 5.58 -40.08
CA PRO A 182 -11.99 6.48 -39.07
C PRO A 182 -12.69 7.63 -39.80
N THR A 183 -14.01 7.76 -39.61
CA THR A 183 -14.71 8.98 -40.02
C THR A 183 -14.07 10.16 -39.30
N PRO A 184 -13.64 11.22 -39.99
CA PRO A 184 -12.93 12.31 -39.33
C PRO A 184 -13.84 12.89 -38.26
N SER A 185 -13.43 12.72 -37.00
CA SER A 185 -14.00 13.46 -35.88
C SER A 185 -13.97 14.95 -36.23
N HIS A 186 -15.03 15.69 -35.91
CA HIS A 186 -15.15 17.12 -36.20
C HIS A 186 -13.86 17.86 -35.82
N ILE A 187 -13.03 18.19 -36.83
CA ILE A 187 -11.82 18.98 -36.65
C ILE A 187 -12.28 20.41 -36.61
N ASP A 188 -12.27 21.03 -35.43
CA ASP A 188 -12.53 22.45 -35.29
C ASP A 188 -11.34 23.22 -35.89
N PRO A 189 -11.52 23.91 -37.04
CA PRO A 189 -10.43 24.68 -37.67
C PRO A 189 -10.05 25.92 -36.85
N THR A 190 -10.85 26.29 -35.86
CA THR A 190 -10.59 27.41 -34.94
C THR A 190 -9.93 26.95 -33.64
N TYR A 191 -9.71 25.64 -33.46
CA TYR A 191 -9.06 25.10 -32.27
C TYR A 191 -7.64 25.63 -32.11
N ARG A 192 -7.33 26.09 -30.89
CA ARG A 192 -5.97 26.48 -30.48
C ARG A 192 -5.55 25.68 -29.26
N TRP A 193 -4.40 25.01 -29.36
CA TRP A 193 -3.85 24.19 -28.27
C TRP A 193 -3.19 25.03 -27.16
N ASN A 194 -2.73 26.25 -27.49
CA ASN A 194 -2.00 27.11 -26.57
C ASN A 194 -2.96 27.99 -25.74
N GLU A 195 -2.94 27.81 -24.42
CA GLU A 195 -3.77 28.58 -23.47
C GLU A 195 -3.49 30.09 -23.53
N TRP A 196 -2.26 30.50 -23.87
CA TRP A 196 -1.89 31.91 -23.97
C TRP A 196 -2.52 32.62 -25.17
N ASP A 197 -2.80 31.88 -26.25
CA ASP A 197 -3.51 32.43 -27.40
C ASP A 197 -4.97 32.72 -27.04
N LEU A 198 -5.62 31.79 -26.33
CA LEU A 198 -6.99 31.96 -25.84
C LEU A 198 -7.10 33.16 -24.90
N LYS A 199 -6.14 33.33 -23.98
CA LYS A 199 -6.09 34.51 -23.09
C LYS A 199 -5.95 35.82 -23.87
N ARG A 200 -5.10 35.86 -24.90
CA ARG A 200 -4.93 37.05 -25.75
C ARG A 200 -6.21 37.39 -26.52
N ASP A 201 -6.89 36.38 -27.06
CA ASP A 201 -8.14 36.59 -27.80
C ASP A 201 -9.30 37.00 -26.87
N ALA A 202 -9.37 36.44 -25.66
CA ALA A 202 -10.31 36.87 -24.64
C ALA A 202 -10.09 38.34 -24.24
N ILE A 203 -8.83 38.78 -24.10
CA ILE A 203 -8.50 40.18 -23.83
C ILE A 203 -8.94 41.09 -25.00
N LYS A 204 -8.71 40.68 -26.25
CA LYS A 204 -9.17 41.43 -27.44
C LYS A 204 -10.69 41.56 -27.45
N LEU A 205 -11.43 40.48 -27.21
CA LEU A 205 -12.90 40.49 -27.13
C LEU A 205 -13.39 41.41 -25.99
N ALA A 206 -12.78 41.35 -24.81
CA ALA A 206 -13.12 42.22 -23.70
C ALA A 206 -12.87 43.70 -24.03
N ASN A 207 -11.81 44.01 -24.79
CA ASN A 207 -11.56 45.37 -25.27
C ASN A 207 -12.61 45.81 -26.29
N ILE A 208 -12.98 44.94 -27.25
CA ILE A 208 -14.04 45.22 -28.23
C ILE A 208 -15.38 45.47 -27.54
N LEU A 209 -15.73 44.70 -26.51
CA LEU A 209 -16.95 44.91 -25.73
C LEU A 209 -16.98 46.26 -25.00
N LYS A 210 -15.81 46.80 -24.65
CA LYS A 210 -15.67 48.14 -24.04
C LYS A 210 -15.64 49.26 -25.07
N CYS A 211 -15.40 48.94 -26.34
CA CYS A 211 -15.47 49.93 -27.42
C CYS A 211 -16.93 50.30 -27.71
N LYS A 212 -17.26 51.58 -27.65
CA LYS A 212 -18.52 52.09 -28.20
C LYS A 212 -18.36 52.29 -29.70
N THR A 213 -19.22 51.69 -30.50
CA THR A 213 -19.32 51.99 -31.93
C THR A 213 -19.56 53.49 -32.13
N LYS A 214 -18.57 54.22 -32.65
CA LYS A 214 -18.79 55.54 -33.23
C LYS A 214 -19.26 55.32 -34.67
N SER A 215 -20.56 55.56 -34.90
CA SER A 215 -21.25 55.74 -36.19
C SER A 215 -20.70 55.01 -37.42
N VAL A 216 -21.53 54.17 -38.02
CA VAL A 216 -21.42 53.78 -39.42
C VAL A 216 -21.57 55.04 -40.28
N GLN A 217 -20.48 55.53 -40.85
CA GLN A 217 -20.54 56.37 -42.03
C GLN A 217 -20.50 55.44 -43.24
N THR A 218 -21.66 54.93 -43.65
CA THR A 218 -21.82 54.43 -45.01
C THR A 218 -21.80 55.63 -45.94
N GLU A 219 -20.85 55.68 -46.88
CA GLU A 219 -21.03 56.49 -48.08
C GLU A 219 -22.36 56.10 -48.74
N PRO A 220 -23.18 57.07 -49.20
CA PRO A 220 -24.42 56.77 -49.88
C PRO A 220 -24.10 56.16 -51.25
N SER A 221 -24.03 54.83 -51.32
CA SER A 221 -24.05 54.13 -52.61
C SER A 221 -25.48 54.14 -53.13
N TYR A 222 -25.71 54.97 -54.15
CA TYR A 222 -26.96 55.07 -54.88
C TYR A 222 -27.17 53.81 -55.72
N GLN A 223 -27.79 52.77 -55.15
CA GLN A 223 -28.33 51.66 -55.94
C GLN A 223 -29.73 51.30 -55.43
N LYS A 224 -30.75 51.80 -56.14
CA LYS A 224 -32.11 51.25 -56.05
C LYS A 224 -32.13 49.93 -56.79
N MET A 225 -31.96 48.81 -56.08
CA MET A 225 -32.44 47.50 -56.54
C MET A 225 -33.68 47.13 -55.75
N THR A 226 -34.79 46.91 -56.44
CA THR A 226 -36.02 46.40 -55.85
C THR A 226 -35.80 44.92 -55.54
N ILE A 227 -35.71 44.56 -54.26
CA ILE A 227 -35.59 43.17 -53.82
C ILE A 227 -37.00 42.58 -53.78
N GLY A 228 -37.26 41.57 -54.61
CA GLY A 228 -38.49 40.77 -54.52
C GLY A 228 -38.45 39.94 -53.24
N LEU A 229 -39.33 40.25 -52.28
CA LEU A 229 -39.51 39.44 -51.08
C LEU A 229 -40.40 38.25 -51.41
N GLN A 230 -39.85 37.04 -51.37
CA GLN A 230 -40.65 35.82 -51.39
C GLN A 230 -40.88 35.36 -49.94
N ALA A 231 -42.06 35.69 -49.41
CA ALA A 231 -42.47 35.23 -48.09
C ALA A 231 -42.86 33.75 -48.15
N LYS A 232 -42.06 32.88 -47.52
CA LYS A 232 -42.42 31.48 -47.28
C LYS A 232 -42.78 31.34 -45.80
N PRO A 233 -44.07 31.12 -45.44
CA PRO A 233 -44.42 30.91 -44.05
C PRO A 233 -43.74 29.64 -43.53
N SER A 234 -43.20 29.71 -42.32
CA SER A 234 -42.63 28.56 -41.63
C SER A 234 -43.74 27.53 -41.36
N LYS A 235 -43.50 26.28 -41.75
CA LYS A 235 -44.37 25.16 -41.38
C LYS A 235 -44.01 24.74 -39.96
N SER A 236 -45.00 24.50 -39.10
CA SER A 236 -44.72 23.86 -37.82
C SER A 236 -44.24 22.43 -38.08
N GLN A 237 -43.15 22.07 -37.42
CA GLN A 237 -42.65 20.71 -37.37
C GLN A 237 -42.56 20.32 -35.90
N GLU A 238 -43.26 19.26 -35.53
CA GLU A 238 -43.18 18.66 -34.21
C GLU A 238 -42.25 17.45 -34.29
N VAL A 239 -41.35 17.32 -33.32
CA VAL A 239 -40.48 16.15 -33.18
C VAL A 239 -40.65 15.64 -31.76
N GLN A 240 -40.87 14.34 -31.61
CA GLN A 240 -40.93 13.67 -30.31
C GLN A 240 -39.54 13.19 -29.90
N THR A 241 -39.22 13.33 -28.62
CA THR A 241 -38.07 12.70 -27.99
C THR A 241 -38.53 11.53 -27.12
N ILE A 242 -37.67 10.52 -26.99
CA ILE A 242 -37.92 9.35 -26.14
C ILE A 242 -37.98 9.82 -24.68
N GLN A 243 -39.03 9.43 -23.96
CA GLN A 243 -39.18 9.67 -22.52
C GLN A 243 -39.14 8.34 -21.77
N ASP A 244 -38.05 8.09 -21.03
CA ASP A 244 -37.97 6.93 -20.15
C ASP A 244 -38.69 7.21 -18.83
N ARG A 245 -39.67 6.38 -18.49
CA ARG A 245 -40.32 6.36 -17.18
C ARG A 245 -39.93 5.12 -16.41
N LYS A 246 -39.49 5.30 -15.16
CA LYS A 246 -39.24 4.21 -14.21
C LYS A 246 -40.37 4.19 -13.19
N PHE A 247 -40.84 2.99 -12.85
CA PHE A 247 -41.72 2.77 -11.71
C PHE A 247 -40.89 2.21 -10.56
N ASN A 248 -41.02 2.79 -9.38
CA ASN A 248 -40.44 2.24 -8.16
C ASN A 248 -41.45 1.25 -7.56
N ILE A 249 -41.02 0.01 -7.30
CA ILE A 249 -41.87 -1.00 -6.65
C ILE A 249 -41.77 -0.76 -5.14
N PRO A 250 -42.88 -0.81 -4.37
CA PRO A 250 -42.81 -0.64 -2.92
C PRO A 250 -41.95 -1.73 -2.28
N GLU A 251 -40.97 -1.32 -1.48
CA GLU A 251 -40.13 -2.23 -0.70
C GLU A 251 -40.95 -2.86 0.44
N LEU A 252 -40.66 -4.13 0.73
CA LEU A 252 -41.21 -4.83 1.89
C LEU A 252 -40.68 -4.15 3.17
N GLN A 253 -41.55 -3.40 3.85
CA GLN A 253 -41.28 -2.92 5.19
C GLN A 253 -41.28 -4.12 6.14
N MET A 254 -40.11 -4.46 6.69
CA MET A 254 -40.03 -5.37 7.82
C MET A 254 -40.65 -4.68 9.03
N PHE A 255 -41.90 -5.00 9.32
CA PHE A 255 -42.51 -4.64 10.59
C PHE A 255 -41.98 -5.60 11.67
N ILE A 256 -41.03 -5.07 12.45
CA ILE A 256 -40.48 -5.51 13.75
C ILE A 256 -39.89 -6.93 13.78
#